data_AF-A0A9D6R8M7-F1
#
_entry.id   AF-A0A9D6R8M7-F1
#
_cell.length_a   1.000
_cell.length_b   1.000
_cell.length_c   1.000
_cell.angle_alpha   90.00
_cell.angle_beta   90.00
_cell.angle_gamma   90.00
#
_symmetry.space_group_name_H-M   'P 1'
#
loop_
_entity.id
_entity.type
_entity.pdbx_description
1 polymer ?
#
loop_
_entity_poly.entity_id
_entity_poly.type
_entity_poly.pdbx_seq_one_letter_code
_entity_poly.pdbx_strand_id
1 'polypeptide(L)'
;MRTQFEEHLIGQSVNNTSPWSFSLSMFRHAQSQRPLYKALAGKQAGNVALAHLQKYLSVFLRDHLKLQFSKKKTDIPPEILAHYIASSFISMLTWWLDNDPPYSAEQMNDFYRQLVQPGIEAIL
;
A
#
# COMPACT_ATOMS: atom_id res chain seq x y z
N MET A 1 -1.77 -10.02 -21.63
CA MET A 1 -2.70 -9.73 -20.52
C MET A 1 -1.99 -9.40 -19.20
N ARG A 2 -0.92 -10.11 -18.79
CA ARG A 2 -0.16 -9.82 -17.56
C ARG A 2 0.45 -8.41 -17.50
N THR A 3 0.99 -7.94 -18.62
CA THR A 3 1.67 -6.64 -18.74
C THR A 3 0.72 -5.44 -18.63
N GLN A 4 -0.51 -5.57 -19.14
CA GLN A 4 -1.51 -4.49 -19.09
C GLN A 4 -2.06 -4.25 -17.68
N PHE A 5 -2.18 -5.29 -16.85
CA PHE A 5 -2.64 -5.16 -15.47
C PHE A 5 -1.60 -4.42 -14.62
N GLU A 6 -0.31 -4.71 -14.84
CA GLU A 6 0.82 -4.03 -14.22
C GLU A 6 0.92 -2.58 -14.72
N GLU A 7 0.82 -2.32 -16.02
CA GLU A 7 0.86 -0.97 -16.59
C GLU A 7 -0.32 -0.08 -16.16
N HIS A 8 -1.53 -0.62 -16.02
CA HIS A 8 -2.71 0.19 -15.66
C HIS A 8 -2.73 0.58 -14.17
N LEU A 9 -2.23 -0.29 -13.29
CA LEU A 9 -2.08 0.00 -11.86
C LEU A 9 -0.93 0.97 -11.58
N ILE A 10 0.16 0.85 -12.34
CA ILE A 10 1.40 1.61 -12.14
C ILE A 10 1.33 2.96 -12.86
N GLY A 11 0.73 3.04 -14.05
CA GLY A 11 0.75 4.24 -14.91
C GLY A 11 -0.10 5.41 -14.42
N GLN A 12 -1.18 5.17 -13.66
CA GLN A 12 -2.07 6.24 -13.20
C GLN A 12 -1.77 6.74 -11.78
N SER A 13 -1.04 5.97 -10.96
CA SER A 13 -0.88 6.25 -9.52
C SER A 13 0.44 6.94 -9.13
N VAL A 14 1.38 7.12 -10.07
CA VAL A 14 2.82 7.34 -9.75
C VAL A 14 3.32 8.77 -10.02
N ASN A 15 2.51 9.66 -10.62
CA ASN A 15 2.97 11.02 -10.92
C ASN A 15 2.77 11.96 -9.71
N ASN A 16 3.75 11.94 -8.80
CA ASN A 16 3.94 12.90 -7.68
C ASN A 16 2.93 12.83 -6.52
N THR A 17 2.53 11.61 -6.16
CA THR A 17 1.50 11.31 -5.18
C THR A 17 2.11 11.01 -3.81
N SER A 18 1.68 11.76 -2.78
CA SER A 18 1.95 11.45 -1.37
C SER A 18 1.68 9.97 -1.06
N PRO A 19 2.41 9.31 -0.13
CA PRO A 19 2.14 7.93 0.29
C PRO A 19 0.65 7.66 0.63
N TRP A 20 -0.07 8.69 1.07
CA TRP A 20 -1.50 8.63 1.42
C TRP A 20 -2.43 8.62 0.21
N SER A 21 -2.04 9.28 -0.88
CA SER A 21 -2.78 9.21 -2.14
C SER A 21 -2.59 7.85 -2.84
N PHE A 22 -1.44 7.21 -2.60
CA PHE A 22 -1.19 5.84 -3.04
C PHE A 22 -2.07 4.83 -2.29
N SER A 23 -2.16 4.90 -0.94
CA SER A 23 -2.98 3.97 -0.15
C SER A 23 -4.45 4.01 -0.53
N LEU A 24 -5.03 5.21 -0.74
CA LEU A 24 -6.42 5.35 -1.15
C LEU A 24 -6.69 4.72 -2.52
N SER A 25 -5.78 4.96 -3.48
CA SER A 25 -5.90 4.41 -4.84
C SER A 25 -5.92 2.88 -4.82
N MET A 26 -5.09 2.29 -3.97
CA MET A 26 -5.03 0.84 -3.80
C MET A 26 -6.28 0.26 -3.12
N PHE A 27 -6.80 0.91 -2.07
CA PHE A 27 -8.07 0.48 -1.46
C PHE A 27 -9.23 0.56 -2.45
N ARG A 28 -9.33 1.62 -3.27
CA ARG A 28 -10.35 1.75 -4.31
C ARG A 28 -10.23 0.67 -5.38
N HIS A 29 -9.02 0.40 -5.84
CA HIS A 29 -8.77 -0.66 -6.79
C HIS A 29 -9.23 -2.01 -6.22
N ALA A 30 -8.82 -2.34 -4.99
CA ALA A 30 -9.21 -3.56 -4.31
C ALA A 30 -10.73 -3.66 -4.11
N GLN A 31 -11.42 -2.56 -3.82
CA GLN A 31 -12.89 -2.53 -3.71
C GLN A 31 -13.57 -2.82 -5.05
N SER A 32 -13.12 -2.17 -6.13
CA SER A 32 -13.69 -2.36 -7.47
C SER A 32 -13.47 -3.78 -8.02
N GLN A 33 -12.42 -4.46 -7.55
CA GLN A 33 -12.07 -5.82 -7.94
C GLN A 33 -12.36 -6.84 -6.82
N ARG A 34 -13.14 -6.49 -5.79
CA ARG A 34 -13.38 -7.34 -4.61
C ARG A 34 -13.88 -8.74 -4.96
N PRO A 35 -14.79 -8.94 -5.95
CA PRO A 35 -15.21 -10.28 -6.37
C PRO A 35 -14.06 -11.10 -6.96
N LEU A 36 -13.16 -10.48 -7.73
CA LEU A 36 -11.98 -11.12 -8.31
C LEU A 36 -10.98 -11.51 -7.21
N TYR A 37 -10.72 -10.61 -6.26
CA TYR A 37 -9.85 -10.89 -5.11
C TYR A 37 -10.41 -12.02 -4.24
N LYS A 38 -11.72 -12.04 -3.96
CA LYS A 38 -12.38 -13.16 -3.25
C LYS A 38 -12.25 -14.50 -3.99
N ALA A 39 -12.31 -14.49 -5.33
CA ALA A 39 -12.14 -15.71 -6.12
C ALA A 39 -10.67 -16.23 -6.14
N LEU A 40 -9.71 -15.35 -5.86
CA LEU A 40 -8.27 -15.66 -5.79
C LEU A 40 -7.80 -15.95 -4.36
N ALA A 41 -8.44 -15.36 -3.35
CA ALA A 41 -8.21 -15.62 -1.93
C ALA A 41 -8.56 -17.08 -1.62
N GLY A 42 -7.55 -17.88 -1.29
CA GLY A 42 -7.66 -19.34 -1.11
C GLY A 42 -6.94 -20.18 -2.15
N LYS A 43 -6.37 -19.58 -3.22
CA LYS A 43 -5.49 -20.27 -4.18
C LYS A 43 -4.08 -19.67 -4.13
N GLN A 44 -3.05 -20.52 -4.26
CA GLN A 44 -1.62 -20.13 -4.26
C GLN A 44 -1.29 -18.90 -5.14
N ALA A 45 -2.05 -18.66 -6.21
CA ALA A 45 -1.89 -17.51 -7.10
C ALA A 45 -2.25 -16.15 -6.47
N GLY A 46 -3.20 -16.08 -5.53
CA GLY A 46 -3.55 -14.83 -4.83
C GLY A 46 -2.43 -14.33 -3.91
N ASN A 47 -1.74 -15.27 -3.25
CA ASN A 47 -0.59 -14.98 -2.38
C ASN A 47 0.62 -14.43 -3.17
N VAL A 48 0.82 -14.91 -4.40
CA VAL A 48 1.91 -14.44 -5.27
C VAL A 48 1.67 -13.01 -5.73
N ALA A 49 0.46 -12.66 -6.17
CA ALA A 49 0.13 -11.29 -6.59
C ALA A 49 0.28 -10.28 -5.44
N LEU A 50 -0.16 -10.65 -4.24
CA LEU A 50 -0.02 -9.82 -3.04
C LEU A 50 1.44 -9.65 -2.62
N ALA A 51 2.25 -10.72 -2.69
CA ALA A 51 3.69 -10.65 -2.40
C ALA A 51 4.44 -9.76 -3.40
N HIS A 52 4.08 -9.79 -4.69
CA HIS A 52 4.62 -8.88 -5.69
C HIS A 52 4.26 -7.42 -5.39
N LEU A 53 2.99 -7.17 -5.02
CA LEU A 53 2.53 -5.85 -4.62
C LEU A 53 3.29 -5.33 -3.38
N GLN A 54 3.50 -6.18 -2.37
CA GLN A 54 4.28 -5.85 -1.17
C GLN A 54 5.72 -5.47 -1.51
N LYS A 55 6.38 -6.26 -2.38
CA LYS A 55 7.76 -6.00 -2.79
C LYS A 55 7.87 -4.68 -3.57
N TYR A 56 6.93 -4.43 -4.49
CA TYR A 56 6.86 -3.18 -5.24
C TYR A 56 6.65 -1.97 -4.32
N LEU A 57 5.65 -2.03 -3.42
CA LEU A 57 5.37 -0.98 -2.44
C LEU A 57 6.59 -0.67 -1.58
N SER A 58 7.30 -1.70 -1.12
CA SER A 58 8.48 -1.54 -0.25
C SER A 58 9.60 -0.79 -0.97
N VAL A 59 9.85 -1.09 -2.24
CA VAL A 59 10.87 -0.40 -3.06
C VAL A 59 10.44 1.04 -3.34
N PHE A 60 9.20 1.24 -3.78
CA PHE A 60 8.66 2.57 -4.07
C PHE A 60 8.71 3.50 -2.85
N LEU A 61 8.24 3.01 -1.69
CA LEU A 61 8.26 3.77 -0.45
C LEU A 61 9.69 4.07 0.00
N ARG A 62 10.62 3.13 -0.13
CA ARG A 62 12.03 3.35 0.23
C ARG A 62 12.64 4.49 -0.57
N ASP A 63 12.45 4.51 -1.89
CA ASP A 63 13.04 5.54 -2.75
C ASP A 63 12.40 6.91 -2.50
N HIS A 64 11.07 6.96 -2.30
CA HIS A 64 10.37 8.19 -1.93
C HIS A 64 10.83 8.73 -0.57
N LEU A 65 10.94 7.86 0.43
CA LEU A 65 11.36 8.22 1.78
C LEU A 65 12.82 8.68 1.80
N LYS A 66 13.74 8.00 1.09
CA LYS A 66 15.14 8.45 1.00
C LYS A 66 15.26 9.88 0.49
N LEU A 67 14.47 10.26 -0.52
CA LEU A 67 14.46 11.64 -1.03
C LEU A 67 13.97 12.64 0.02
N GLN A 68 12.94 12.27 0.80
CA GLN A 68 12.40 13.12 1.86
C GLN A 68 13.34 13.22 3.08
N PHE A 69 13.90 12.10 3.53
CA PHE A 69 14.79 12.03 4.70
C PHE A 69 16.22 12.51 4.43
N SER A 70 16.66 12.62 3.16
CA SER A 70 17.95 13.24 2.84
C SER A 70 18.13 14.65 3.43
N LYS A 71 17.01 15.31 3.79
CA LYS A 71 16.96 16.67 4.35
C LYS A 71 16.87 16.72 5.88
N LYS A 72 16.66 15.60 6.59
CA LYS A 72 16.49 15.57 8.06
C LYS A 72 17.20 14.37 8.70
N LYS A 73 17.87 14.59 9.83
CA LYS A 73 18.46 13.51 10.64
C LYS A 73 17.36 12.81 11.42
N THR A 74 16.88 11.70 10.89
CA THR A 74 16.08 10.69 11.62
C THR A 74 17.03 9.61 12.16
N ASP A 75 16.81 9.16 13.40
CA ASP A 75 17.54 8.03 13.97
C ASP A 75 17.07 6.68 13.39
N ILE A 76 15.91 6.66 12.73
CA ILE A 76 15.34 5.47 12.10
C ILE A 76 15.80 5.39 10.64
N PRO A 77 16.42 4.27 10.21
CA PRO A 77 16.82 4.09 8.82
C PRO A 77 15.61 4.08 7.86
N PRO A 78 15.67 4.76 6.69
CA PRO A 78 14.56 4.84 5.74
C PRO A 78 14.02 3.48 5.28
N GLU A 79 14.87 2.45 5.18
CA GLU A 79 14.46 1.09 4.85
C GLU A 79 13.56 0.44 5.90
N ILE A 80 13.77 0.74 7.19
CA ILE A 80 12.93 0.22 8.28
C ILE A 80 11.55 0.84 8.17
N LEU A 81 11.49 2.17 7.96
CA LEU A 81 10.22 2.86 7.82
C LEU A 81 9.45 2.43 6.56
N ALA A 82 10.15 2.27 5.42
CA ALA A 82 9.55 1.77 4.20
C ALA A 82 8.96 0.37 4.38
N HIS A 83 9.71 -0.53 5.04
CA HIS A 83 9.25 -1.88 5.35
C HIS A 83 8.01 -1.86 6.26
N TYR A 84 8.01 -1.04 7.31
CA TYR A 84 6.88 -0.89 8.22
C TYR A 84 5.62 -0.48 7.47
N ILE A 85 5.66 0.64 6.73
CA ILE A 85 4.51 1.19 6.00
C ILE A 85 4.00 0.18 4.97
N ALA A 86 4.89 -0.45 4.20
CA ALA A 86 4.48 -1.43 3.20
C ALA A 86 3.80 -2.65 3.86
N SER A 87 4.38 -3.16 4.94
CA SER A 87 3.88 -4.37 5.61
C SER A 87 2.56 -4.11 6.35
N SER A 88 2.42 -2.97 7.04
CA SER A 88 1.17 -2.58 7.70
C SER A 88 0.05 -2.37 6.69
N PHE A 89 0.34 -1.71 5.56
CA PHE A 89 -0.64 -1.48 4.50
C PHE A 89 -1.15 -2.81 3.93
N ILE A 90 -0.24 -3.70 3.53
CA ILE A 90 -0.60 -5.00 2.96
C ILE A 90 -1.39 -5.82 3.96
N SER A 91 -0.96 -5.87 5.23
CA SER A 91 -1.69 -6.59 6.28
C SER A 91 -3.13 -6.09 6.43
N MET A 92 -3.34 -4.77 6.43
CA MET A 92 -4.68 -4.20 6.59
C MET A 92 -5.55 -4.41 5.35
N LEU A 93 -4.96 -4.30 4.16
CA LEU A 93 -5.65 -4.57 2.89
C LEU A 93 -6.13 -6.02 2.82
N THR A 94 -5.25 -6.98 3.15
CA THR A 94 -5.57 -8.42 3.16
C THR A 94 -6.68 -8.71 4.15
N TRP A 95 -6.56 -8.24 5.39
CA TRP A 95 -7.59 -8.45 6.40
C TRP A 95 -8.96 -7.91 5.95
N TRP A 96 -8.99 -6.72 5.34
CA TRP A 96 -10.22 -6.10 4.85
C TRP A 96 -10.85 -6.84 3.66
N LEU A 97 -10.04 -7.49 2.83
CA LEU A 97 -10.54 -8.32 1.73
C LEU A 97 -11.07 -9.67 2.23
N ASP A 98 -10.36 -10.31 3.15
CA ASP A 98 -10.67 -11.65 3.65
C ASP A 98 -11.89 -11.68 4.56
N ASN A 99 -12.10 -10.63 5.36
CA ASN A 99 -13.18 -10.58 6.37
C ASN A 99 -14.45 -9.87 5.87
N ASP A 100 -14.41 -9.28 4.67
CA ASP A 100 -15.52 -8.56 4.05
C ASP A 100 -16.29 -7.57 4.97
N PRO A 101 -15.62 -6.77 5.83
CA PRO A 101 -16.32 -5.86 6.73
C PRO A 101 -16.98 -4.72 5.93
N PRO A 102 -17.99 -4.02 6.51
CA PRO A 102 -18.84 -3.05 5.82
C PRO A 102 -18.17 -1.66 5.66
N TYR A 103 -16.85 -1.61 5.52
CA TYR A 103 -16.10 -0.36 5.36
C TYR A 103 -15.81 -0.09 3.89
N SER A 104 -15.96 1.17 3.47
CA SER A 104 -15.53 1.63 2.13
C SER A 104 -14.00 1.76 2.03
N ALA A 105 -13.51 1.87 0.80
CA ALA A 105 -12.09 2.17 0.55
C ALA A 105 -11.63 3.46 1.25
N GLU A 106 -12.46 4.50 1.24
CA GLU A 106 -12.20 5.78 1.92
C GLU A 106 -12.08 5.59 3.43
N GLN A 107 -13.02 4.87 4.05
CA GLN A 107 -12.98 4.61 5.49
C GLN A 107 -11.73 3.83 5.89
N MET A 108 -11.37 2.79 5.14
CA MET A 108 -10.15 2.01 5.39
C MET A 108 -8.89 2.85 5.23
N ASN A 109 -8.83 3.72 4.21
CA ASN A 109 -7.74 4.66 4.04
C ASN A 109 -7.64 5.64 5.22
N ASP A 110 -8.77 6.16 5.70
CA ASP A 110 -8.78 7.10 6.82
C ASP A 110 -8.32 6.43 8.12
N PHE A 111 -8.76 5.19 8.39
CA PHE A 111 -8.24 4.40 9.52
C PHE A 111 -6.74 4.15 9.40
N TYR A 112 -6.27 3.79 8.19
CA TYR A 112 -4.84 3.56 7.94
C TYR A 112 -4.01 4.80 8.24
N ARG A 113 -4.46 5.96 7.73
CA ARG A 113 -3.79 7.24 7.93
C ARG A 113 -3.75 7.62 9.39
N GLN A 114 -4.86 7.50 10.12
CA GLN A 114 -4.90 7.83 11.55
C GLN A 114 -3.91 7.00 12.39
N LEU A 115 -3.66 5.74 12.00
CA LEU A 115 -2.73 4.86 12.70
C LEU A 115 -1.25 5.11 12.32
N VAL A 116 -0.97 5.44 11.06
CA VAL A 116 0.40 5.46 10.53
C VAL A 116 0.96 6.88 10.40
N GLN A 117 0.14 7.85 10.02
CA GLN A 117 0.58 9.23 9.72
C GLN A 117 1.24 9.93 10.91
N PRO A 118 0.67 9.89 12.14
CA PRO A 118 1.29 10.58 13.28
C PRO A 118 2.69 10.05 13.61
N GLY A 119 2.90 8.73 13.48
CA GLY A 119 4.20 8.11 13.72
C GLY A 119 5.24 8.55 12.69
N ILE A 120 4.87 8.63 11.42
CA ILE A 120 5.75 9.13 10.36
C ILE A 120 6.07 10.62 10.58
N GLU A 121 5.07 11.44 10.86
CA GLU A 121 5.24 12.89 11.07
C GLU A 121 6.10 13.22 12.30
N ALA A 122 6.04 12.42 13.35
CA ALA A 122 6.90 12.58 14.52
C ALA A 122 8.39 12.33 14.22
N ILE A 123 8.70 11.59 13.14
CA ILE A 123 10.06 11.23 12.72
C ILE A 123 10.56 12.11 11.56
N LEU A 124 9.62 12.71 10.80
CA LEU A 124 9.90 13.71 9.76
C LEU A 124 10.12 15.09 10.40
#